data_AF-A0A4S4MUR6-F1
#
_entry.id   AF-A0A4S4MUR6-F1
#
_cell.length_a   1.000
_cell.length_b   1.000
_cell.length_c   1.000
_cell.angle_alpha   90.00
_cell.angle_beta   90.00
_cell.angle_gamma   90.00
#
_symmetry.space_group_name_H-M   'P 1'
#
loop_
_entity.id
_entity.type
_entity.pdbx_description
1 polymer ?
#
loop_
_entity_poly.entity_id
_entity_poly.type
_entity_poly.pdbx_seq_one_letter_code
_entity_poly.pdbx_strand_id
1 'polypeptide(L)'
;MIDFGFSKQYIDPTTKRHIPDSKKPRDFLGNYYFTSVNVHCRGKVPSRRDDLEAVALMIIHLLTPGGLSWIRNGVPKTDLAHNRLKREKQCATPEELCRGLPEEFEEFLRYCRRLKFAERPDYGRWIDEFKNLTHSRGFPSSDAFVWPAPVDETTVHVERNPRLSLPLQVRAEDQDLENAVGALANLALGPRPVLGERDVNEPNVPRPPVAEEGKKKAQPGDNVIVVSDDSENDADKPPTGGRLPKAARLAALARTVSSATDNAALSKLVLEFWQVLQLNRSRALTKEGFAFLDALYKQLSDPSVYIVPMRTSRSRGQTSTENPEVLDRQRKMNELLRLRIAVSKAGNNKALAQMVADFGSVIDKSNGRTVTKDALGFLEGLAGRLRVMQ
;
A
#
# COMPACT_ATOMS: atom_id res chain seq x y z
N MET A 1 -15.84 -11.36 -20.07
CA MET A 1 -15.13 -10.06 -19.94
C MET A 1 -16.15 -9.00 -19.54
N ILE A 2 -15.83 -8.17 -18.55
CA ILE A 2 -16.71 -7.13 -17.99
C ILE A 2 -15.90 -5.84 -17.79
N ASP A 3 -16.60 -4.73 -17.51
CA ASP A 3 -16.05 -3.38 -17.27
C ASP A 3 -15.21 -2.81 -18.44
N PHE A 4 -15.87 -2.01 -19.27
CA PHE A 4 -15.25 -1.30 -20.40
C PHE A 4 -14.89 0.16 -20.06
N GLY A 5 -14.89 0.56 -18.77
CA GLY A 5 -14.69 1.95 -18.35
C GLY A 5 -13.33 2.54 -18.72
N PHE A 6 -12.31 1.69 -18.90
CA PHE A 6 -10.97 2.09 -19.36
C PHE A 6 -10.67 1.69 -20.82
N SER A 7 -11.63 1.07 -21.52
CA SER A 7 -11.44 0.64 -22.89
C SER A 7 -11.24 1.83 -23.82
N LYS A 8 -10.35 1.67 -24.79
CA LYS A 8 -10.04 2.70 -25.77
C LYS A 8 -10.02 2.12 -27.17
N GLN A 9 -10.55 2.89 -28.11
CA GLN A 9 -10.41 2.57 -29.51
C GLN A 9 -8.96 2.75 -29.95
N TYR A 10 -8.36 1.66 -30.45
CA TYR A 10 -6.96 1.65 -30.92
C TYR A 10 -6.85 1.62 -32.45
N ILE A 11 -7.96 1.35 -33.16
CA ILE A 11 -8.09 1.48 -34.62
C ILE A 11 -9.22 2.45 -34.91
N ASP A 12 -8.92 3.50 -35.67
CA ASP A 12 -9.91 4.44 -36.20
C ASP A 12 -10.91 3.70 -37.11
N PRO A 13 -12.23 3.82 -36.88
CA PRO A 13 -13.22 3.02 -37.61
C PRO A 13 -13.34 3.45 -39.08
N THR A 14 -13.00 4.70 -39.39
CA THR A 14 -13.09 5.29 -40.72
C THR A 14 -11.79 5.08 -41.48
N THR A 15 -10.65 5.48 -40.89
CA THR A 15 -9.35 5.41 -41.60
C THR A 15 -8.70 4.03 -41.53
N LYS A 16 -9.20 3.13 -40.66
CA LYS A 16 -8.60 1.82 -40.33
C LYS A 16 -7.15 1.91 -39.84
N ARG A 17 -6.67 3.11 -39.50
CA ARG A 17 -5.31 3.33 -39.02
C ARG A 17 -5.24 3.02 -37.53
N HIS A 18 -4.13 2.41 -37.15
CA HIS A 18 -3.78 2.24 -35.74
C HIS A 18 -3.46 3.60 -35.11
N ILE A 19 -3.77 3.78 -33.83
CA ILE A 19 -3.34 4.94 -33.06
C ILE A 19 -1.81 5.11 -33.14
N PRO A 20 -1.28 6.34 -33.10
CA PRO A 20 0.15 6.57 -33.20
C PRO A 20 0.90 6.13 -31.93
N ASP A 21 2.12 5.59 -32.07
CA ASP A 21 3.03 5.33 -30.96
C ASP A 21 3.59 6.65 -30.40
N SER A 22 2.81 7.28 -29.52
CA SER A 22 3.18 8.54 -28.90
C SER A 22 4.32 8.34 -27.91
N LYS A 23 5.41 9.10 -28.10
CA LYS A 23 6.52 9.20 -27.13
C LYS A 23 6.18 10.06 -25.92
N LYS A 24 5.07 10.81 -25.93
CA LYS A 24 4.66 11.63 -24.79
C LYS A 24 4.31 10.73 -23.60
N PRO A 25 4.91 10.96 -22.41
CA PRO A 25 4.58 10.19 -21.23
C PRO A 25 3.11 10.37 -20.88
N ARG A 26 2.43 9.27 -20.57
CA ARG A 26 1.06 9.30 -20.07
C ARG A 26 1.03 8.93 -18.59
N ASP A 27 0.07 9.52 -17.89
CA ASP A 27 -0.29 9.07 -16.57
C ASP A 27 -0.77 7.62 -16.64
N PHE A 28 -0.23 6.81 -15.73
CA PHE A 28 -0.63 5.43 -15.58
C PHE A 28 -2.07 5.35 -15.07
N LEU A 29 -2.90 4.59 -15.79
CA LEU A 29 -4.27 4.25 -15.43
C LEU A 29 -4.41 2.74 -15.56
N GLY A 30 -5.00 2.09 -14.55
CA GLY A 30 -5.23 0.65 -14.54
C GLY A 30 -4.64 -0.08 -13.34
N ASN A 31 -4.63 -1.40 -13.43
CA ASN A 31 -4.20 -2.29 -12.36
C ASN A 31 -2.67 -2.41 -12.29
N TYR A 32 -2.06 -2.05 -11.16
CA TYR A 32 -0.60 -2.11 -10.94
C TYR A 32 0.00 -3.52 -11.14
N TYR A 33 -0.78 -4.56 -10.88
CA TYR A 33 -0.30 -5.93 -10.82
C TYR A 33 -0.05 -6.51 -12.22
N PHE A 34 -1.06 -6.48 -13.09
CA PHE A 34 -1.04 -7.17 -14.38
C PHE A 34 -0.76 -6.26 -15.57
N THR A 35 -0.85 -4.92 -15.45
CA THR A 35 -0.60 -4.04 -16.61
C THR A 35 0.79 -4.25 -17.21
N SER A 36 0.97 -4.21 -18.53
CA SER A 36 2.27 -4.43 -19.16
C SER A 36 3.41 -3.53 -18.63
N VAL A 37 4.65 -3.99 -18.75
CA VAL A 37 5.86 -3.18 -18.41
C VAL A 37 5.90 -1.89 -19.25
N ASN A 38 5.46 -1.94 -20.50
CA ASN A 38 5.43 -0.78 -21.39
C ASN A 38 4.51 0.33 -20.87
N VAL A 39 3.29 -0.03 -20.46
CA VAL A 39 2.30 0.94 -19.98
C VAL A 39 2.64 1.38 -18.56
N HIS A 40 2.91 0.44 -17.65
CA HIS A 40 3.11 0.76 -16.23
C HIS A 40 4.45 1.42 -15.93
N CYS A 41 5.52 0.87 -16.47
CA CYS A 41 6.88 1.27 -16.11
C CYS A 41 7.43 2.32 -17.09
N ARG A 42 7.12 2.20 -18.39
CA ARG A 42 7.64 3.09 -19.44
C ARG A 42 6.67 4.21 -19.85
N GLY A 43 5.45 4.23 -19.30
CA GLY A 43 4.44 5.27 -19.59
C GLY A 43 4.02 5.34 -21.05
N LYS A 44 4.11 4.22 -21.77
CA LYS A 44 3.73 4.11 -23.18
C LYS A 44 2.22 4.01 -23.33
N VAL A 45 1.74 4.36 -24.52
CA VAL A 45 0.34 4.16 -24.89
C VAL A 45 0.05 2.65 -24.94
N PRO A 46 -1.07 2.18 -24.36
CA PRO A 46 -1.47 0.77 -24.47
C PRO A 46 -1.95 0.43 -25.89
N SER A 47 -1.75 -0.83 -26.26
CA SER A 47 -2.18 -1.46 -27.52
C SER A 47 -2.50 -2.94 -27.28
N ARG A 48 -2.85 -3.67 -28.33
CA ARG A 48 -3.20 -5.11 -28.25
C ARG A 48 -2.17 -5.97 -27.52
N ARG A 49 -0.87 -5.70 -27.70
CA ARG A 49 0.21 -6.46 -27.04
C ARG A 49 0.18 -6.30 -25.52
N ASP A 50 -0.28 -5.15 -25.04
CA ASP A 50 -0.27 -4.81 -23.62
C ASP A 50 -1.39 -5.57 -22.88
N ASP A 51 -2.53 -5.77 -23.54
CA ASP A 51 -3.61 -6.64 -23.04
C ASP A 51 -3.17 -8.11 -22.99
N LEU A 52 -2.43 -8.59 -24.00
CA LEU A 52 -1.91 -9.97 -24.00
C LEU A 52 -0.83 -10.20 -22.93
N GLU A 53 0.08 -9.24 -22.71
CA GLU A 53 1.04 -9.31 -21.61
C GLU A 53 0.31 -9.35 -20.26
N ALA A 54 -0.80 -8.60 -20.11
CA ALA A 54 -1.59 -8.63 -18.90
C ALA A 54 -2.28 -9.98 -18.66
N VAL A 55 -2.80 -10.60 -19.72
CA VAL A 55 -3.35 -11.97 -19.64
C VAL A 55 -2.27 -12.97 -19.25
N ALA A 56 -1.07 -12.90 -19.86
CA ALA A 56 0.05 -13.76 -19.51
C ALA A 56 0.43 -13.63 -18.02
N LEU A 57 0.62 -12.40 -17.54
CA LEU A 57 0.96 -12.14 -16.13
C LEU A 57 -0.13 -12.62 -15.17
N MET A 58 -1.41 -12.49 -15.54
CA MET A 58 -2.52 -12.98 -14.74
C MET A 58 -2.52 -14.51 -14.64
N ILE A 59 -2.36 -15.21 -15.77
CA ILE A 59 -2.32 -16.68 -15.78
C ILE A 59 -1.11 -17.19 -14.99
N ILE A 60 0.07 -16.61 -15.19
CA ILE A 60 1.29 -16.95 -14.43
C ILE A 60 1.04 -16.73 -12.93
N HIS A 61 0.40 -15.63 -12.53
CA HIS A 61 0.07 -15.40 -11.12
C HIS A 61 -0.84 -16.47 -10.53
N LEU A 62 -1.84 -16.95 -11.29
CA LEU A 62 -2.79 -17.96 -10.83
C LEU A 62 -2.14 -19.34 -10.71
N LEU A 63 -1.19 -19.67 -11.60
CA LEU A 63 -0.54 -20.98 -11.64
C LEU A 63 0.67 -21.08 -10.70
N THR A 64 1.34 -19.97 -10.41
CA THR A 64 2.53 -19.97 -9.55
C THR A 64 2.14 -19.98 -8.06
N PRO A 65 2.66 -20.90 -7.23
CA PRO A 65 2.40 -20.91 -5.79
C PRO A 65 2.73 -19.58 -5.09
N GLY A 66 1.70 -18.96 -4.50
CA GLY A 66 1.78 -17.62 -3.89
C GLY A 66 1.96 -16.46 -4.87
N GLY A 67 1.97 -16.74 -6.17
CA GLY A 67 1.89 -15.77 -7.26
C GLY A 67 3.09 -14.83 -7.41
N LEU A 68 2.96 -13.90 -8.36
CA LEU A 68 3.92 -12.83 -8.63
C LEU A 68 4.35 -12.08 -7.36
N SER A 69 5.66 -11.92 -7.19
CA SER A 69 6.29 -11.37 -5.99
C SER A 69 5.81 -9.95 -5.65
N TRP A 70 5.59 -9.11 -6.67
CA TRP A 70 5.15 -7.73 -6.47
C TRP A 70 3.69 -7.57 -6.03
N ILE A 71 2.86 -8.61 -6.16
CA ILE A 71 1.46 -8.58 -5.72
C ILE A 71 1.37 -8.73 -4.19
N ARG A 72 2.32 -9.44 -3.58
CA ARG A 72 2.36 -9.72 -2.13
C ARG A 72 2.42 -8.46 -1.27
N ASN A 73 3.00 -7.39 -1.81
CA ASN A 73 3.15 -6.11 -1.12
C ASN A 73 1.86 -5.26 -1.15
N GLY A 74 0.79 -5.75 -1.80
CA GLY A 74 -0.48 -5.05 -1.98
C GLY A 74 -0.36 -3.83 -2.90
N VAL A 75 -1.40 -2.98 -2.89
CA VAL A 75 -1.45 -1.79 -3.73
C VAL A 75 -0.40 -0.79 -3.22
N PRO A 76 0.52 -0.28 -4.07
CA PRO A 76 1.54 0.67 -3.64
C PRO A 76 0.87 1.96 -3.13
N LYS A 77 1.14 2.31 -1.86
CA LYS A 77 0.57 3.50 -1.19
C LYS A 77 1.50 4.72 -1.21
N THR A 78 2.77 4.52 -1.52
CA THR A 78 3.81 5.56 -1.53
C THR A 78 4.58 5.52 -2.84
N ASP A 79 5.16 6.65 -3.26
CA ASP A 79 6.00 6.72 -4.46
C ASP A 79 7.20 5.77 -4.37
N LEU A 80 7.75 5.58 -3.16
CA LEU A 80 8.81 4.61 -2.92
C LEU A 80 8.35 3.18 -3.19
N ALA A 81 7.16 2.79 -2.69
CA ALA A 81 6.59 1.47 -2.95
C ALA A 81 6.24 1.29 -4.43
N HIS A 82 5.72 2.33 -5.09
CA HIS A 82 5.43 2.30 -6.52
C HIS A 82 6.71 2.15 -7.36
N ASN A 83 7.77 2.90 -7.03
CA ASN A 83 9.06 2.79 -7.71
C ASN A 83 9.73 1.44 -7.45
N ARG A 84 9.59 0.87 -6.24
CA ARG A 84 10.03 -0.49 -5.94
C ARG A 84 9.30 -1.52 -6.82
N LEU A 85 7.98 -1.44 -6.90
CA LEU A 85 7.17 -2.31 -7.76
C LEU A 85 7.59 -2.18 -9.22
N LYS A 86 7.71 -0.95 -9.74
CA LYS A 86 8.13 -0.72 -11.14
C LYS A 86 9.49 -1.37 -11.44
N ARG A 87 10.46 -1.22 -10.54
CA ARG A 87 11.80 -1.81 -10.68
C ARG A 87 11.73 -3.33 -10.66
N GLU A 88 11.00 -3.91 -9.71
CA GLU A 88 10.82 -5.36 -9.61
C GLU A 88 10.22 -5.94 -10.90
N LYS A 89 9.17 -5.29 -11.43
CA LYS A 89 8.52 -5.70 -12.67
C LYS A 89 9.39 -5.52 -13.92
N GLN A 90 10.25 -4.50 -13.95
CA GLN A 90 11.20 -4.27 -15.03
C GLN A 90 12.34 -5.28 -15.04
N CYS A 91 12.80 -5.70 -13.85
CA CYS A 91 13.88 -6.68 -13.70
C CYS A 91 13.38 -8.12 -13.92
N ALA A 92 12.09 -8.39 -13.72
CA ALA A 92 11.54 -9.73 -13.83
C ALA A 92 11.59 -10.29 -15.26
N THR A 93 12.42 -11.30 -15.43
CA THR A 93 12.60 -12.02 -16.71
C THR A 93 11.51 -13.07 -16.93
N PRO A 94 11.12 -13.40 -18.17
CA PRO A 94 10.15 -14.47 -18.43
C PRO A 94 10.54 -15.81 -17.77
N GLU A 95 11.82 -16.13 -17.79
CA GLU A 95 12.40 -17.36 -17.24
C GLU A 95 12.21 -17.46 -15.72
N GLU A 96 12.39 -16.34 -15.01
CA GLU A 96 12.13 -16.28 -13.56
C GLU A 96 10.64 -16.37 -13.24
N LEU A 97 9.80 -15.72 -14.04
CA LEU A 97 8.35 -15.66 -13.81
C LEU A 97 7.65 -16.99 -14.07
N CYS A 98 8.14 -17.74 -15.05
CA CYS A 98 7.58 -19.02 -15.47
C CYS A 98 8.30 -20.23 -14.85
N ARG A 99 9.16 -20.03 -13.85
CA ARG A 99 9.89 -21.13 -13.20
C ARG A 99 8.91 -22.18 -12.64
N GLY A 100 9.04 -23.41 -13.13
CA GLY A 100 8.19 -24.55 -12.74
C GLY A 100 6.86 -24.64 -13.50
N LEU A 101 6.59 -23.70 -14.42
CA LEU A 101 5.48 -23.79 -15.37
C LEU A 101 5.95 -24.48 -16.66
N PRO A 102 5.03 -25.03 -17.47
CA PRO A 102 5.32 -25.47 -18.84
C PRO A 102 5.98 -24.37 -19.68
N GLU A 103 6.85 -24.75 -20.62
CA GLU A 103 7.66 -23.81 -21.41
C GLU A 103 6.82 -22.86 -22.28
N GLU A 104 5.62 -23.30 -22.67
CA GLU A 104 4.66 -22.55 -23.49
C GLU A 104 4.24 -21.24 -22.80
N PHE A 105 4.19 -21.21 -21.46
CA PHE A 105 3.89 -19.98 -20.70
C PHE A 105 5.01 -18.95 -20.81
N GLU A 106 6.27 -19.42 -20.74
CA GLU A 106 7.45 -18.58 -20.91
C GLU A 106 7.54 -18.05 -22.34
N GLU A 107 7.34 -18.92 -23.33
CA GLU A 107 7.33 -18.53 -24.74
C GLU A 107 6.21 -17.53 -25.03
N PHE A 108 5.02 -17.73 -24.46
CA PHE A 108 3.89 -16.81 -24.61
C PHE A 108 4.23 -15.43 -24.05
N LEU A 109 4.76 -15.35 -22.83
CA LEU A 109 5.16 -14.08 -22.24
C LEU A 109 6.27 -13.39 -23.06
N ARG A 110 7.24 -14.16 -23.56
CA ARG A 110 8.32 -13.64 -24.41
C ARG A 110 7.78 -13.14 -25.75
N TYR A 111 6.82 -13.84 -26.35
CA TYR A 111 6.10 -13.39 -27.54
C TYR A 111 5.37 -12.07 -27.29
N CYS A 112 4.57 -11.97 -26.23
CA CYS A 112 3.83 -10.76 -25.87
C CYS A 112 4.75 -9.54 -25.74
N ARG A 113 5.90 -9.71 -25.08
CA ARG A 113 6.90 -8.64 -24.87
C ARG A 113 7.63 -8.23 -26.16
N ARG A 114 7.71 -9.11 -27.17
CA ARG A 114 8.38 -8.84 -28.46
C ARG A 114 7.50 -8.16 -29.51
N LEU A 115 6.18 -8.25 -29.38
CA LEU A 115 5.23 -7.64 -30.31
C LEU A 115 5.49 -6.13 -30.49
N LYS A 116 5.49 -5.67 -31.74
CA LYS A 116 5.53 -4.24 -32.06
C LYS A 116 4.19 -3.59 -31.70
N PHE A 117 4.20 -2.27 -31.48
CA PHE A 117 3.04 -1.53 -30.99
C PHE A 117 1.78 -1.69 -31.86
N ALA A 118 1.93 -1.60 -33.19
CA ALA A 118 0.83 -1.74 -34.13
C ALA A 118 0.70 -3.16 -34.71
N GLU A 119 1.45 -4.13 -34.18
CA GLU A 119 1.40 -5.51 -34.66
C GLU A 119 0.08 -6.17 -34.24
N ARG A 120 -0.46 -7.01 -35.14
CA ARG A 120 -1.62 -7.83 -34.82
C ARG A 120 -1.09 -9.14 -34.21
N PRO A 121 -1.43 -9.47 -32.97
CA PRO A 121 -1.05 -10.76 -32.41
C PRO A 121 -1.69 -11.91 -33.19
N ASP A 122 -0.94 -12.98 -33.39
CA ASP A 122 -1.44 -14.27 -33.80
C ASP A 122 -2.15 -14.97 -32.64
N TYR A 123 -3.42 -14.64 -32.45
CA TYR A 123 -4.25 -15.25 -31.40
C TYR A 123 -4.51 -16.73 -31.65
N GLY A 124 -4.64 -17.14 -32.92
CA GLY A 124 -4.95 -18.52 -33.30
C GLY A 124 -3.84 -19.46 -32.87
N ARG A 125 -2.59 -19.13 -33.21
CA ARG A 125 -1.42 -19.89 -32.80
C ARG A 125 -1.40 -20.15 -31.29
N TRP A 126 -1.59 -19.14 -30.46
CA TRP A 126 -1.50 -19.30 -29.00
C TRP A 126 -2.66 -20.08 -28.40
N ILE A 127 -3.86 -19.96 -28.98
CA ILE A 127 -4.99 -20.80 -28.60
C ILE A 127 -4.67 -22.28 -28.89
N ASP A 128 -4.11 -22.55 -30.06
CA ASP A 128 -3.77 -23.92 -30.46
C ASP A 128 -2.60 -24.48 -29.63
N GLU A 129 -1.59 -23.66 -29.31
CA GLU A 129 -0.48 -24.03 -28.44
C GLU A 129 -0.96 -24.46 -27.05
N PHE A 130 -1.83 -23.67 -26.42
CA PHE A 130 -2.37 -24.02 -25.11
C PHE A 130 -3.30 -25.25 -25.16
N LYS A 131 -4.06 -25.44 -26.24
CA LYS A 131 -4.84 -26.68 -26.44
C LYS A 131 -3.94 -27.91 -26.60
N ASN A 132 -2.85 -27.79 -27.34
CA ASN A 132 -1.87 -28.85 -27.51
C ASN A 132 -1.21 -29.19 -26.17
N LEU A 133 -0.89 -28.19 -25.35
CA LEU A 133 -0.41 -28.39 -23.98
C LEU A 133 -1.45 -29.11 -23.10
N THR A 134 -2.73 -28.76 -23.20
CA THR A 134 -3.81 -29.47 -22.50
C THR A 134 -3.84 -30.95 -22.88
N HIS A 135 -3.78 -31.27 -24.18
CA HIS A 135 -3.75 -32.64 -24.67
C HIS A 135 -2.48 -33.39 -24.25
N SER A 136 -1.30 -32.77 -24.34
CA SER A 136 -0.01 -33.40 -23.98
C SER A 136 0.10 -33.71 -22.49
N ARG A 137 -0.58 -32.93 -21.65
CA ARG A 137 -0.70 -33.14 -20.20
C ARG A 137 -1.79 -34.15 -19.81
N GLY A 138 -2.54 -34.69 -20.77
CA GLY A 138 -3.57 -35.69 -20.53
C GLY A 138 -4.85 -35.13 -19.91
N PHE A 139 -5.05 -33.81 -19.97
CA PHE A 139 -6.32 -33.21 -19.53
C PHE A 139 -7.42 -33.53 -20.54
N PRO A 140 -8.67 -33.74 -20.07
CA PRO A 140 -9.79 -34.02 -20.96
C PRO A 140 -10.03 -32.83 -21.89
N SER A 141 -10.43 -33.09 -23.14
CA SER A 141 -10.83 -32.04 -24.10
C SER A 141 -12.15 -31.32 -23.71
N SER A 142 -12.68 -31.59 -22.51
CA SER A 142 -13.87 -30.94 -21.98
C SER A 142 -13.50 -29.59 -21.39
N ASP A 143 -14.22 -28.54 -21.77
CA ASP A 143 -14.08 -27.18 -21.23
C ASP A 143 -14.69 -27.05 -19.80
N ALA A 144 -15.07 -28.16 -19.17
CA ALA A 144 -15.69 -28.15 -17.85
C ALA A 144 -14.69 -27.70 -16.77
N PHE A 145 -14.85 -26.46 -16.29
CA PHE A 145 -14.13 -25.96 -15.12
C PHE A 145 -14.79 -26.45 -13.83
N VAL A 146 -14.14 -27.35 -13.11
CA VAL A 146 -14.64 -27.88 -11.84
C VAL A 146 -14.14 -27.02 -10.68
N TRP A 147 -15.08 -26.44 -9.91
CA TRP A 147 -14.79 -25.64 -8.72
C TRP A 147 -15.73 -25.99 -7.55
N PRO A 148 -15.21 -26.23 -6.33
CA PRO A 148 -13.78 -26.34 -5.98
C PRO A 148 -13.12 -27.53 -6.69
N ALA A 149 -11.79 -27.50 -6.81
CA ALA A 149 -11.06 -28.62 -7.41
C ALA A 149 -11.47 -29.93 -6.72
N PRO A 150 -11.69 -31.03 -7.47
CA PRO A 150 -11.92 -32.34 -6.88
C PRO A 150 -10.82 -32.61 -5.87
N VAL A 151 -11.20 -32.96 -4.64
CA VAL A 151 -10.22 -33.42 -3.66
C VAL A 151 -9.80 -34.79 -4.14
N ASP A 152 -8.52 -34.98 -4.50
CA ASP A 152 -7.99 -36.33 -4.69
C ASP A 152 -8.20 -37.05 -3.36
N GLU A 153 -9.17 -37.97 -3.30
CA GLU A 153 -9.29 -38.87 -2.16
C GLU A 153 -7.95 -39.60 -2.09
N THR A 154 -7.13 -39.29 -1.08
CA THR A 154 -6.00 -40.13 -0.73
C THR A 154 -6.56 -41.49 -0.34
N THR A 155 -6.74 -42.37 -1.32
CA THR A 155 -6.88 -43.79 -1.10
C THR A 155 -5.57 -44.22 -0.48
N VAL A 156 -5.55 -44.26 0.85
CA VAL A 156 -4.55 -45.01 1.59
C VAL A 156 -4.76 -46.46 1.17
N HIS A 157 -4.05 -46.88 0.12
CA HIS A 157 -3.85 -48.29 -0.13
C HIS A 157 -3.03 -48.81 1.05
N VAL A 158 -3.74 -49.31 2.07
CA VAL A 158 -3.16 -50.23 3.02
C VAL A 158 -2.86 -51.49 2.22
N GLU A 159 -1.68 -51.56 1.61
CA GLU A 159 -1.11 -52.84 1.24
C GLU A 159 -0.96 -53.63 2.54
N ARG A 160 -1.92 -54.53 2.79
CA ARG A 160 -1.74 -55.60 3.76
C ARG A 160 -0.67 -56.52 3.20
N ASN A 161 0.59 -56.20 3.46
CA ASN A 161 1.68 -57.13 3.25
C ASN A 161 1.37 -58.40 4.05
N PRO A 162 1.25 -59.59 3.41
CA PRO A 162 1.18 -60.83 4.17
C PRO A 162 2.48 -60.95 4.96
N ARG A 163 2.34 -61.10 6.28
CA ARG A 163 3.45 -61.21 7.24
C ARG A 163 4.46 -62.25 6.75
N LEU A 164 5.61 -61.79 6.26
CA LEU A 164 6.82 -62.60 6.24
C LEU A 164 7.37 -62.62 7.67
N SER A 165 7.20 -63.76 8.33
CA SER A 165 7.83 -64.06 9.61
C SER A 165 9.34 -64.15 9.41
N LEU A 166 10.09 -63.13 9.84
CA LEU A 166 11.52 -63.21 10.09
C LEU A 166 11.78 -63.10 11.61
N PRO A 167 12.76 -63.82 12.17
CA PRO A 167 13.01 -63.81 13.61
C PRO A 167 13.57 -62.46 14.06
N LEU A 168 13.09 -61.95 15.20
CA LEU A 168 13.64 -60.78 15.88
C LEU A 168 15.13 -61.01 16.24
N GLN A 169 16.01 -60.15 15.73
CA GLN A 169 17.26 -59.83 16.42
C GLN A 169 17.02 -58.57 17.26
N VAL A 170 17.06 -58.74 18.58
CA VAL A 170 16.97 -57.66 19.57
C VAL A 170 18.24 -56.81 19.47
N ARG A 171 18.09 -55.52 19.16
CA ARG A 171 19.16 -54.51 19.28
C ARG A 171 19.08 -53.88 20.68
N ALA A 172 20.24 -53.66 21.28
CA ALA A 172 20.42 -53.25 22.67
C ALA A 172 20.17 -51.73 22.93
N GLU A 173 19.09 -51.16 22.39
CA GLU A 173 18.76 -49.73 22.55
C GLU A 173 17.40 -49.47 23.24
N ASP A 174 16.61 -50.50 23.55
CA ASP A 174 15.27 -50.34 24.15
C ASP A 174 15.29 -50.16 25.68
N GLN A 175 16.40 -50.45 26.35
CA GLN A 175 16.47 -50.39 27.83
C GLN A 175 16.46 -48.94 28.37
N ASP A 176 17.02 -47.99 27.62
CA ASP A 176 17.11 -46.59 28.04
C ASP A 176 15.76 -45.87 27.92
N LEU A 177 14.94 -46.28 26.95
CA LEU A 177 13.61 -45.71 26.73
C LEU A 177 12.61 -46.22 27.78
N GLU A 178 12.66 -47.50 28.15
CA GLU A 178 11.84 -48.06 29.23
C GLU A 178 12.16 -47.43 30.60
N ASN A 179 13.44 -47.19 30.87
CA ASN A 179 13.89 -46.53 32.09
C ASN A 179 13.40 -45.07 32.17
N ALA A 180 13.39 -44.34 31.06
CA ALA A 180 12.90 -42.96 30.99
C ALA A 180 11.37 -42.86 31.18
N VAL A 181 10.61 -43.80 30.62
CA VAL A 181 9.15 -43.86 30.78
C VAL A 181 8.76 -44.27 32.22
N GLY A 182 9.51 -45.19 32.83
CA GLY A 182 9.34 -45.55 34.24
C GLY A 182 9.63 -44.39 35.21
N ALA A 183 10.62 -43.55 34.90
CA ALA A 183 10.94 -42.37 35.71
C ALA A 183 9.85 -41.28 35.64
N LEU A 184 9.18 -41.12 34.49
CA LEU A 184 8.06 -40.19 34.32
C LEU A 184 6.78 -40.68 35.03
N ALA A 185 6.55 -41.99 35.09
CA ALA A 185 5.39 -42.57 35.76
C ALA A 185 5.42 -42.41 37.29
N ASN A 186 6.62 -42.30 37.89
CA ASN A 186 6.80 -42.17 39.34
C ASN A 186 6.92 -40.71 39.82
N LEU A 187 6.67 -39.72 38.94
CA LEU A 187 6.74 -38.30 39.30
C LEU A 187 5.47 -37.88 40.06
N ALA A 188 5.52 -37.91 41.39
CA ALA A 188 4.43 -37.43 42.24
C ALA A 188 4.33 -35.89 42.17
N LEU A 189 3.44 -35.40 41.32
CA LEU A 189 3.09 -33.98 41.25
C LEU A 189 2.16 -33.65 42.42
N GLY A 190 2.72 -33.03 43.47
CA GLY A 190 1.94 -32.47 44.58
C GLY A 190 0.94 -31.40 44.11
N PRO A 191 -0.07 -31.04 44.93
CA PRO A 191 -1.18 -30.19 44.51
C PRO A 191 -0.67 -28.81 44.08
N ARG A 192 -0.86 -28.48 42.79
CA ARG A 192 -0.59 -27.16 42.24
C ARG A 192 -1.74 -26.21 42.61
N PRO A 193 -1.47 -24.98 43.09
CA PRO A 193 -2.52 -24.01 43.34
C PRO A 193 -3.13 -23.55 42.01
N VAL A 194 -4.45 -23.56 41.95
CA VAL A 194 -5.25 -23.03 40.83
C VAL A 194 -5.13 -21.51 40.84
N LEU A 195 -4.84 -20.90 39.68
CA LEU A 195 -4.90 -19.45 39.52
C LEU A 195 -6.37 -18.99 39.62
N GLY A 196 -6.75 -18.51 40.79
CA GLY A 196 -8.05 -17.90 41.04
C GLY A 196 -8.07 -17.15 42.37
N GLU A 197 -8.34 -15.86 42.27
CA GLU A 197 -8.76 -14.93 43.33
C GLU A 197 -7.68 -14.39 44.29
N ARG A 198 -7.59 -13.06 44.27
CA ARG A 198 -6.81 -12.23 45.20
C ARG A 198 -7.60 -12.12 46.48
N ASP A 199 -6.99 -12.44 47.61
CA ASP A 199 -7.35 -11.86 48.89
C ASP A 199 -6.10 -11.34 49.62
N VAL A 200 -6.30 -10.17 50.22
CA VAL A 200 -5.33 -9.30 50.83
C VAL A 200 -5.16 -9.71 52.28
N ASN A 201 -4.00 -10.26 52.66
CA ASN A 201 -3.29 -9.99 53.92
C ASN A 201 -2.15 -10.98 54.15
N GLU A 202 -1.11 -10.48 54.84
CA GLU A 202 -0.07 -11.18 55.62
C GLU A 202 1.33 -11.48 55.02
N PRO A 203 2.39 -11.49 55.86
CA PRO A 203 3.46 -10.51 55.75
C PRO A 203 4.86 -11.10 55.47
N ASN A 204 5.76 -10.15 55.16
CA ASN A 204 7.15 -10.30 54.74
C ASN A 204 8.06 -10.93 55.82
N VAL A 205 8.90 -11.90 55.43
CA VAL A 205 10.04 -12.39 56.24
C VAL A 205 11.30 -12.48 55.36
N PRO A 206 12.48 -12.03 55.83
CA PRO A 206 13.57 -11.55 54.98
C PRO A 206 14.61 -12.61 54.60
N ARG A 207 15.30 -12.38 53.48
CA ARG A 207 16.39 -13.23 52.97
C ARG A 207 17.78 -12.71 53.41
N PRO A 208 18.72 -13.57 53.84
CA PRO A 208 20.11 -13.20 54.18
C PRO A 208 21.05 -13.14 52.94
N PRO A 209 22.31 -12.66 53.09
CA PRO A 209 23.00 -11.86 52.06
C PRO A 209 24.03 -12.57 51.15
N VAL A 210 24.45 -11.77 50.17
CA VAL A 210 25.32 -11.86 48.97
C VAL A 210 26.69 -12.57 49.09
N ALA A 211 27.13 -13.20 47.98
CA ALA A 211 28.53 -13.16 47.52
C ALA A 211 28.62 -13.14 45.97
N GLU A 212 29.42 -12.21 45.43
CA GLU A 212 29.73 -11.97 44.01
C GLU A 212 30.87 -12.87 43.48
N GLU A 213 30.88 -13.14 42.16
CA GLU A 213 32.05 -13.24 41.25
C GLU A 213 31.58 -13.84 39.90
N GLY A 214 31.89 -13.40 38.68
CA GLY A 214 32.67 -12.29 38.16
C GLY A 214 32.30 -12.12 36.66
N LYS A 215 32.19 -10.87 36.18
CA LYS A 215 31.94 -10.51 34.78
C LYS A 215 33.26 -10.48 33.99
N LYS A 216 33.31 -11.12 32.82
CA LYS A 216 34.38 -10.89 31.82
C LYS A 216 34.04 -9.72 30.90
N LYS A 217 34.99 -8.77 30.81
CA LYS A 217 35.04 -7.59 29.93
C LYS A 217 35.49 -7.95 28.51
N ALA A 218 35.06 -7.16 27.52
CA ALA A 218 35.82 -6.82 26.33
C ALA A 218 35.78 -5.29 26.15
N GLN A 219 36.91 -4.69 25.77
CA GLN A 219 37.18 -3.24 25.70
C GLN A 219 37.30 -2.74 24.24
N PRO A 220 37.33 -1.41 24.00
CA PRO A 220 37.03 -0.76 22.71
C PRO A 220 38.27 -0.48 21.84
N GLY A 221 38.06 -0.20 20.56
CA GLY A 221 39.07 0.34 19.64
C GLY A 221 38.49 1.47 18.79
N ASP A 222 39.16 2.63 18.87
CA ASP A 222 38.99 3.82 18.04
C ASP A 222 39.17 3.53 16.55
N ASN A 223 38.36 4.19 15.71
CA ASN A 223 38.85 4.72 14.43
C ASN A 223 37.98 5.91 14.00
N VAL A 224 38.63 7.06 14.02
CA VAL A 224 38.23 8.35 13.47
C VAL A 224 38.03 8.23 11.95
N ILE A 225 36.92 8.74 11.41
CA ILE A 225 36.86 9.21 10.01
C ILE A 225 36.23 10.60 10.01
N VAL A 226 37.09 11.58 9.70
CA VAL A 226 36.75 12.97 9.39
C VAL A 226 36.48 13.07 7.89
N VAL A 227 35.30 13.64 7.57
CA VAL A 227 34.90 14.47 6.41
C VAL A 227 35.27 14.01 4.98
N SER A 228 34.24 13.87 4.15
CA SER A 228 34.23 14.55 2.83
C SER A 228 32.82 15.06 2.53
N ASP A 229 32.67 16.36 2.77
CA ASP A 229 31.83 17.25 2.01
C ASP A 229 32.41 17.27 0.58
N ASP A 230 31.59 17.00 -0.43
CA ASP A 230 31.99 17.22 -1.81
C ASP A 230 30.81 17.90 -2.53
N SER A 231 30.90 19.23 -2.47
CA SER A 231 30.09 20.16 -3.22
C SER A 231 30.78 20.41 -4.55
N GLU A 232 30.18 19.98 -5.66
CA GLU A 232 30.47 20.55 -6.98
C GLU A 232 29.26 21.33 -7.51
N ASN A 233 29.43 22.64 -7.43
CA ASN A 233 29.24 23.63 -8.50
C ASN A 233 27.85 23.84 -9.12
N ASP A 234 27.16 24.87 -8.64
CA ASP A 234 26.49 25.83 -9.54
C ASP A 234 26.60 27.23 -8.91
N ALA A 235 27.58 28.00 -9.39
CA ALA A 235 27.88 29.35 -8.94
C ALA A 235 26.91 30.35 -9.58
N ASP A 236 25.85 30.74 -8.86
CA ASP A 236 25.35 32.13 -8.76
C ASP A 236 24.05 32.18 -7.92
N LYS A 237 24.13 32.59 -6.64
CA LYS A 237 23.05 33.28 -5.90
C LYS A 237 23.46 33.74 -4.49
N PRO A 238 23.01 34.92 -4.02
CA PRO A 238 23.38 35.51 -2.73
C PRO A 238 22.67 34.82 -1.54
N PRO A 239 23.12 35.03 -0.28
CA PRO A 239 22.78 34.18 0.85
C PRO A 239 21.36 34.48 1.37
N THR A 240 20.55 33.45 1.62
CA THR A 240 19.23 33.60 2.25
C THR A 240 19.19 32.93 3.62
N GLY A 241 18.81 33.71 4.64
CA GLY A 241 18.65 33.28 6.02
C GLY A 241 17.74 32.07 6.21
N GLY A 242 17.96 31.38 7.33
CA GLY A 242 17.43 30.05 7.66
C GLY A 242 15.95 29.86 7.31
N ARG A 243 15.69 29.03 6.30
CA ARG A 243 14.33 28.67 5.88
C ARG A 243 13.74 27.70 6.91
N LEU A 244 12.78 28.17 7.72
CA LEU A 244 12.08 27.30 8.68
C LEU A 244 11.45 26.09 7.98
N PRO A 245 11.53 24.87 8.55
CA PRO A 245 10.89 23.68 8.01
C PRO A 245 9.38 23.86 7.80
N LYS A 246 8.81 23.24 6.76
CA LYS A 246 7.37 23.30 6.41
C LYS A 246 6.44 23.14 7.61
N ALA A 247 6.69 22.12 8.44
CA ALA A 247 5.88 21.81 9.60
C ALA A 247 5.89 22.95 10.64
N ALA A 248 7.04 23.59 10.88
CA ALA A 248 7.16 24.71 11.82
C ALA A 248 6.37 25.93 11.35
N ARG A 249 6.39 26.23 10.04
CA ARG A 249 5.58 27.31 9.44
C ARG A 249 4.08 27.05 9.57
N LEU A 250 3.64 25.83 9.28
CA LEU A 250 2.22 25.44 9.42
C LEU A 250 1.76 25.49 10.89
N ALA A 251 2.61 25.07 11.82
CA ALA A 251 2.31 25.15 13.25
C ALA A 251 2.22 26.60 13.75
N ALA A 252 3.07 27.51 13.23
CA ALA A 252 2.98 28.93 13.54
C ALA A 252 1.66 29.53 13.03
N LEU A 253 1.30 29.25 11.77
CA LEU A 253 0.04 29.70 11.19
C LEU A 253 -1.17 29.20 11.99
N ALA A 254 -1.19 27.92 12.39
CA ALA A 254 -2.28 27.36 13.18
C ALA A 254 -2.50 28.09 14.52
N ARG A 255 -1.43 28.59 15.16
CA ARG A 255 -1.54 29.40 16.38
C ARG A 255 -2.11 30.78 16.10
N THR A 256 -1.68 31.41 15.00
CA THR A 256 -2.11 32.77 14.63
C THR A 256 -3.57 32.83 14.19
N VAL A 257 -4.11 31.76 13.58
CA VAL A 257 -5.53 31.67 13.22
C VAL A 257 -6.42 31.81 14.45
N SER A 258 -6.05 31.20 15.57
CA SER A 258 -6.84 31.29 16.81
C SER A 258 -6.94 32.71 17.40
N SER A 259 -6.06 33.63 16.98
CA SER A 259 -6.05 35.04 17.41
C SER A 259 -6.60 36.02 16.36
N ALA A 260 -7.08 35.53 15.21
CA ALA A 260 -7.63 36.40 14.17
C ALA A 260 -8.98 36.99 14.63
N THR A 261 -9.16 38.30 14.44
CA THR A 261 -10.35 39.03 14.92
C THR A 261 -11.38 39.31 13.82
N ASP A 262 -10.99 39.20 12.55
CA ASP A 262 -11.85 39.53 11.41
C ASP A 262 -11.64 38.59 10.21
N ASN A 263 -12.60 38.59 9.28
CA ASN A 263 -12.54 37.81 8.05
C ASN A 263 -11.36 38.22 7.15
N ALA A 264 -10.88 39.47 7.27
CA ALA A 264 -9.73 39.98 6.52
C ALA A 264 -8.42 39.34 7.01
N ALA A 265 -8.20 39.22 8.32
CA ALA A 265 -7.07 38.49 8.89
C ALA A 265 -7.13 37.01 8.54
N LEU A 266 -8.31 36.38 8.64
CA LEU A 266 -8.48 34.98 8.23
C LEU A 266 -8.12 34.76 6.75
N SER A 267 -8.57 35.64 5.86
CA SER A 267 -8.21 35.60 4.44
C SER A 267 -6.70 35.64 4.20
N LYS A 268 -5.97 36.53 4.89
CA LYS A 268 -4.50 36.60 4.81
C LYS A 268 -3.84 35.31 5.29
N LEU A 269 -4.29 34.75 6.41
CA LEU A 269 -3.75 33.51 6.97
C LEU A 269 -4.00 32.31 6.05
N VAL A 270 -5.16 32.24 5.39
CA VAL A 270 -5.46 31.20 4.39
C VAL A 270 -4.56 31.33 3.16
N LEU A 271 -4.25 32.54 2.71
CA LEU A 271 -3.29 32.77 1.62
C LEU A 271 -1.87 32.36 2.00
N GLU A 272 -1.43 32.70 3.21
CA GLU A 272 -0.10 32.28 3.70
C GLU A 272 0.00 30.76 3.81
N PHE A 273 -1.05 30.10 4.30
CA PHE A 273 -1.14 28.65 4.32
C PHE A 273 -1.06 28.04 2.91
N TRP A 274 -1.82 28.60 1.96
CA TRP A 274 -1.78 28.21 0.56
C TRP A 274 -0.36 28.38 -0.05
N GLN A 275 0.31 29.49 0.21
CA GLN A 275 1.69 29.73 -0.24
C GLN A 275 2.66 28.69 0.35
N VAL A 276 2.53 28.35 1.64
CA VAL A 276 3.35 27.30 2.26
C VAL A 276 3.12 25.95 1.55
N LEU A 277 1.89 25.61 1.19
CA LEU A 277 1.61 24.37 0.45
C LEU A 277 2.11 24.39 -1.00
N GLN A 278 2.23 25.56 -1.61
CA GLN A 278 2.70 25.71 -2.99
C GLN A 278 4.22 25.70 -3.11
N LEU A 279 4.93 26.35 -2.17
CA LEU A 279 6.38 26.52 -2.19
C LEU A 279 7.16 25.25 -1.79
N ASN A 280 6.48 24.25 -1.21
CA ASN A 280 7.10 23.02 -0.75
C ASN A 280 6.94 21.87 -1.76
N ARG A 281 8.04 21.13 -2.00
CA ARG A 281 8.07 19.97 -2.92
C ARG A 281 7.10 18.87 -2.50
N SER A 282 6.90 18.68 -1.19
CA SER A 282 5.92 17.72 -0.66
C SER A 282 4.51 18.30 -0.68
N ARG A 283 3.62 17.63 -1.43
CA ARG A 283 2.20 17.96 -1.54
C ARG A 283 1.32 17.30 -0.47
N ALA A 284 1.89 16.52 0.45
CA ALA A 284 1.12 15.93 1.54
C ALA A 284 0.80 16.98 2.62
N LEU A 285 -0.43 16.94 3.13
CA LEU A 285 -0.84 17.75 4.28
C LEU A 285 -0.36 17.09 5.57
N THR A 286 0.46 17.80 6.34
CA THR A 286 1.03 17.31 7.60
C THR A 286 0.04 17.47 8.75
N LYS A 287 0.35 16.91 9.92
CA LYS A 287 -0.46 17.05 11.14
C LYS A 287 -0.71 18.52 11.49
N GLU A 288 0.31 19.36 11.33
CA GLU A 288 0.25 20.81 11.57
C GLU A 288 -0.67 21.50 10.55
N GLY A 289 -0.71 20.99 9.32
CA GLY A 289 -1.65 21.48 8.31
C GLY A 289 -3.10 21.18 8.65
N PHE A 290 -3.40 20.00 9.21
CA PHE A 290 -4.74 19.71 9.73
C PHE A 290 -5.07 20.55 10.99
N ALA A 291 -4.10 20.82 11.84
CA ALA A 291 -4.29 21.72 12.99
C ALA A 291 -4.67 23.14 12.55
N PHE A 292 -4.10 23.63 11.44
CA PHE A 292 -4.51 24.90 10.83
C PHE A 292 -5.98 24.86 10.36
N LEU A 293 -6.39 23.80 9.66
CA LEU A 293 -7.78 23.66 9.19
C LEU A 293 -8.78 23.59 10.35
N ASP A 294 -8.42 22.90 11.44
CA ASP A 294 -9.22 22.83 12.65
C ASP A 294 -9.34 24.18 13.36
N ALA A 295 -8.25 24.95 13.45
CA ALA A 295 -8.29 26.31 13.97
C ALA A 295 -9.15 27.25 13.11
N LEU A 296 -9.04 27.12 11.78
CA LEU A 296 -9.83 27.92 10.83
C LEU A 296 -11.31 27.58 10.90
N TYR A 297 -11.65 26.29 11.02
CA TYR A 297 -13.01 25.84 11.23
C TYR A 297 -13.61 26.50 12.48
N LYS A 298 -12.92 26.46 13.63
CA LYS A 298 -13.38 27.05 14.90
C LYS A 298 -13.66 28.55 14.78
N GLN A 299 -12.77 29.29 14.13
CA GLN A 299 -12.93 30.72 13.90
C GLN A 299 -14.14 31.05 13.00
N LEU A 300 -14.48 30.16 12.06
CA LEU A 300 -15.61 30.35 11.14
C LEU A 300 -16.95 29.82 11.66
N SER A 301 -16.94 28.78 12.49
CA SER A 301 -18.17 28.12 12.98
C SER A 301 -18.75 28.83 14.19
N ASP A 302 -17.92 29.09 15.21
CA ASP A 302 -18.23 29.74 16.49
C ASP A 302 -16.98 29.60 17.40
N PRO A 303 -16.40 30.68 17.98
CA PRO A 303 -15.24 30.59 18.86
C PRO A 303 -15.48 29.78 20.16
N SER A 304 -16.72 29.39 20.48
CA SER A 304 -17.10 28.73 21.73
C SER A 304 -17.50 27.24 21.62
N VAL A 305 -17.51 26.64 20.42
CA VAL A 305 -18.03 25.26 20.22
C VAL A 305 -16.90 24.24 20.06
N TYR A 306 -16.79 23.30 21.01
CA TYR A 306 -15.87 22.17 20.96
C TYR A 306 -16.33 21.15 19.90
N ILE A 307 -15.49 20.90 18.89
CA ILE A 307 -15.64 19.74 17.98
C ILE A 307 -14.38 18.86 18.06
N VAL A 308 -14.64 17.55 18.05
CA VAL A 308 -13.67 16.46 18.05
C VAL A 308 -12.56 16.72 17.03
N PRO A 309 -11.27 16.63 17.41
CA PRO A 309 -10.15 16.82 16.50
C PRO A 309 -10.32 15.96 15.26
N MET A 310 -10.08 16.52 14.06
CA MET A 310 -10.05 15.76 12.78
C MET A 310 -9.02 14.61 12.74
N ARG A 311 -8.30 14.38 13.84
CA ARG A 311 -7.47 13.23 14.06
C ARG A 311 -8.20 12.25 14.96
N THR A 312 -8.93 11.29 14.39
CA THR A 312 -9.13 10.03 15.10
C THR A 312 -7.84 9.23 14.96
N SER A 313 -7.07 9.15 16.05
CA SER A 313 -6.26 7.95 16.24
C SER A 313 -7.21 6.77 16.13
N ARG A 314 -6.91 5.79 15.26
CA ARG A 314 -7.63 4.51 15.26
C ARG A 314 -7.61 3.95 16.69
N SER A 315 -8.72 4.08 17.40
CA SER A 315 -8.98 3.31 18.60
C SER A 315 -9.29 1.90 18.15
N ARG A 316 -8.50 0.95 18.64
CA ARG A 316 -8.72 -0.47 18.45
C ARG A 316 -9.87 -0.87 19.37
N GLY A 317 -11.05 -1.07 18.79
CA GLY A 317 -12.20 -1.68 19.45
C GLY A 317 -13.47 -0.83 19.44
N GLN A 318 -14.30 -1.03 18.41
CA GLN A 318 -15.75 -1.18 18.56
C GLN A 318 -16.35 -1.62 17.22
N THR A 319 -17.06 -2.73 17.28
CA THR A 319 -17.87 -3.32 16.22
C THR A 319 -19.08 -2.45 15.91
N SER A 320 -19.07 -1.82 14.74
CA SER A 320 -20.28 -1.50 13.98
C SER A 320 -19.98 -1.73 12.50
N THR A 321 -20.86 -2.50 11.88
CA THR A 321 -20.89 -2.82 10.45
C THR A 321 -21.06 -1.55 9.63
N GLU A 322 -19.96 -0.97 9.15
CA GLU A 322 -19.91 -0.12 7.96
C GLU A 322 -18.44 -0.01 7.52
N ASN A 323 -18.13 -0.54 6.34
CA ASN A 323 -16.79 -0.52 5.76
C ASN A 323 -16.32 0.94 5.57
N PRO A 324 -15.13 1.35 6.06
CA PRO A 324 -14.58 2.65 5.72
C PRO A 324 -14.21 2.66 4.23
N GLU A 325 -15.10 3.22 3.40
CA GLU A 325 -14.88 3.43 1.98
C GLU A 325 -13.54 4.17 1.79
N VAL A 326 -12.57 3.48 1.19
CA VAL A 326 -11.42 4.12 0.57
C VAL A 326 -11.98 5.04 -0.50
N LEU A 327 -11.95 6.36 -0.25
CA LEU A 327 -12.47 7.34 -1.20
C LEU A 327 -11.71 7.18 -2.51
N ASP A 328 -12.39 6.69 -3.54
CA ASP A 328 -11.82 6.52 -4.87
C ASP A 328 -11.19 7.85 -5.35
N ARG A 329 -10.04 7.78 -6.01
CA ARG A 329 -9.27 8.99 -6.41
C ARG A 329 -10.12 9.92 -7.27
N GLN A 330 -11.04 9.36 -8.07
CA GLN A 330 -11.98 10.13 -8.87
C GLN A 330 -13.05 10.81 -8.02
N ARG A 331 -13.63 10.09 -7.03
CA ARG A 331 -14.55 10.68 -6.04
C ARG A 331 -13.89 11.84 -5.29
N LYS A 332 -12.63 11.67 -4.85
CA LYS A 332 -11.84 12.76 -4.23
C LYS A 332 -11.76 13.98 -5.13
N MET A 333 -11.39 13.80 -6.39
CA MET A 333 -11.23 14.93 -7.31
C MET A 333 -12.55 15.63 -7.57
N ASN A 334 -13.63 14.86 -7.75
CA ASN A 334 -14.97 15.40 -7.95
C ASN A 334 -15.44 16.20 -6.74
N GLU A 335 -15.21 15.71 -5.51
CA GLU A 335 -15.56 16.44 -4.28
C GLU A 335 -14.73 17.71 -4.11
N LEU A 336 -13.43 17.66 -4.38
CA LEU A 336 -12.57 18.87 -4.29
C LEU A 336 -12.94 19.91 -5.36
N LEU A 337 -13.30 19.47 -6.57
CA LEU A 337 -13.80 20.35 -7.63
C LEU A 337 -15.14 20.97 -7.24
N ARG A 338 -16.06 20.18 -6.67
CA ARG A 338 -17.34 20.66 -6.14
C ARG A 338 -17.12 21.72 -5.06
N LEU A 339 -16.26 21.46 -4.08
CA LEU A 339 -15.91 22.40 -3.02
C LEU A 339 -15.31 23.68 -3.59
N ARG A 340 -14.41 23.58 -4.56
CA ARG A 340 -13.82 24.74 -5.26
C ARG A 340 -14.86 25.61 -5.96
N ILE A 341 -15.89 25.03 -6.56
CA ILE A 341 -16.98 25.78 -7.21
C ILE A 341 -17.95 26.34 -6.16
N ALA A 342 -18.22 25.58 -5.09
CA ALA A 342 -19.17 25.96 -4.05
C ALA A 342 -18.65 27.11 -3.17
N VAL A 343 -17.34 27.16 -2.90
CA VAL A 343 -16.75 28.15 -1.98
C VAL A 343 -16.98 29.59 -2.45
N SER A 344 -16.97 29.84 -3.76
CA SER A 344 -17.24 31.18 -4.29
C SER A 344 -18.70 31.63 -4.09
N LYS A 345 -19.63 30.68 -3.85
CA LYS A 345 -21.07 30.91 -3.67
C LYS A 345 -21.51 30.87 -2.20
N ALA A 346 -20.61 30.62 -1.25
CA ALA A 346 -20.97 30.46 0.16
C ALA A 346 -21.54 31.76 0.77
N GLY A 347 -22.73 31.70 1.37
CA GLY A 347 -23.45 32.89 1.83
C GLY A 347 -23.06 33.41 3.23
N ASN A 348 -22.49 32.58 4.10
CA ASN A 348 -22.18 32.93 5.49
C ASN A 348 -20.96 32.14 6.03
N ASN A 349 -20.37 32.62 7.12
CA ASN A 349 -19.15 32.02 7.70
C ASN A 349 -19.39 30.55 8.13
N LYS A 350 -20.60 30.22 8.59
CA LYS A 350 -21.01 28.85 8.93
C LYS A 350 -20.93 27.89 7.73
N ALA A 351 -21.34 28.34 6.54
CA ALA A 351 -21.21 27.56 5.31
C ALA A 351 -19.74 27.39 4.90
N LEU A 352 -18.90 28.42 5.08
CA LEU A 352 -17.46 28.31 4.85
C LEU A 352 -16.81 27.33 5.84
N ALA A 353 -17.20 27.35 7.11
CA ALA A 353 -16.73 26.38 8.11
C ALA A 353 -17.07 24.95 7.69
N GLN A 354 -18.30 24.68 7.28
CA GLN A 354 -18.68 23.35 6.80
C GLN A 354 -17.84 22.91 5.60
N MET A 355 -17.58 23.80 4.65
CA MET A 355 -16.72 23.49 3.50
C MET A 355 -15.26 23.21 3.90
N VAL A 356 -14.73 23.90 4.92
CA VAL A 356 -13.40 23.61 5.49
C VAL A 356 -13.38 22.24 6.17
N ALA A 357 -14.46 21.86 6.85
CA ALA A 357 -14.60 20.54 7.46
C ALA A 357 -14.65 19.43 6.42
N ASP A 358 -15.46 19.61 5.38
CA ASP A 358 -15.60 18.68 4.26
C ASP A 358 -14.26 18.54 3.52
N PHE A 359 -13.56 19.65 3.28
CA PHE A 359 -12.21 19.65 2.71
C PHE A 359 -11.22 18.84 3.54
N GLY A 360 -11.17 19.05 4.86
CA GLY A 360 -10.31 18.30 5.77
C GLY A 360 -10.61 16.79 5.74
N SER A 361 -11.88 16.42 5.78
CA SER A 361 -12.36 15.04 5.70
C SER A 361 -11.96 14.36 4.38
N VAL A 362 -12.13 15.05 3.24
CA VAL A 362 -11.75 14.54 1.91
C VAL A 362 -10.24 14.31 1.81
N ILE A 363 -9.43 15.19 2.40
CA ILE A 363 -7.97 15.03 2.41
C ILE A 363 -7.54 13.91 3.37
N ASP A 364 -8.11 13.80 4.57
CA ASP A 364 -7.73 12.77 5.55
C ASP A 364 -8.13 11.35 5.11
N LYS A 365 -9.32 11.18 4.51
CA LYS A 365 -9.76 9.90 3.93
C LYS A 365 -8.93 9.45 2.72
N SER A 366 -8.10 10.32 2.17
CA SER A 366 -7.30 10.02 0.97
C SER A 366 -5.93 9.40 1.29
N ASN A 367 -5.55 8.37 0.53
CA ASN A 367 -4.21 7.78 0.61
C ASN A 367 -3.13 8.86 0.36
N GLY A 368 -2.24 9.05 1.34
CA GLY A 368 -1.13 10.01 1.26
C GLY A 368 -1.50 11.47 1.54
N ARG A 369 -2.76 11.80 1.87
CA ARG A 369 -3.21 13.15 2.28
C ARG A 369 -2.74 14.25 1.32
N THR A 370 -2.76 13.93 0.02
CA THR A 370 -2.18 14.80 -1.02
C THR A 370 -3.09 15.97 -1.32
N VAL A 371 -2.52 17.18 -1.32
CA VAL A 371 -3.19 18.42 -1.73
C VAL A 371 -3.07 18.53 -3.26
N THR A 372 -4.19 18.35 -3.97
CA THR A 372 -4.28 18.44 -5.44
C THR A 372 -4.38 19.89 -5.92
N LYS A 373 -4.38 20.11 -7.25
CA LYS A 373 -4.60 21.43 -7.85
C LYS A 373 -5.97 22.03 -7.46
N ASP A 374 -7.02 21.21 -7.44
CA ASP A 374 -8.34 21.66 -7.02
C ASP A 374 -8.43 21.95 -5.53
N ALA A 375 -7.68 21.21 -4.70
CA ALA A 375 -7.53 21.53 -3.29
C ALA A 375 -6.87 22.91 -3.07
N LEU A 376 -5.83 23.23 -3.85
CA LEU A 376 -5.22 24.57 -3.83
C LEU A 376 -6.20 25.64 -4.34
N GLY A 377 -6.96 25.35 -5.39
CA GLY A 377 -7.98 26.26 -5.91
C GLY A 377 -9.13 26.51 -4.93
N PHE A 378 -9.50 25.51 -4.12
CA PHE A 378 -10.45 25.69 -3.02
C PHE A 378 -9.91 26.65 -1.95
N LEU A 379 -8.66 26.48 -1.51
CA LEU A 379 -8.05 27.36 -0.50
C LEU A 379 -7.90 28.82 -0.99
N GLU A 380 -7.54 29.00 -2.25
CA GLU A 380 -7.50 30.31 -2.90
C GLU A 380 -8.89 30.94 -2.98
N GLY A 381 -9.90 30.17 -3.40
CA GLY A 381 -11.30 30.61 -3.44
C GLY A 381 -11.87 30.93 -2.05
N LEU A 382 -11.48 30.17 -1.03
CA LEU A 382 -11.84 30.42 0.37
C LEU A 382 -11.28 31.75 0.87
N ALA A 383 -10.00 32.01 0.63
CA ALA A 383 -9.40 33.30 0.96
C ALA A 383 -10.10 34.46 0.23
N GLY A 384 -10.38 34.29 -1.06
CA GLY A 384 -11.11 35.28 -1.85
C GLY A 384 -12.51 35.54 -1.30
N ARG A 385 -13.24 34.50 -0.91
CA ARG A 385 -14.59 34.62 -0.38
C ARG A 385 -14.63 35.29 1.00
N LEU A 386 -13.70 34.94 1.89
CA LEU A 386 -13.54 35.58 3.20
C LEU A 386 -13.29 37.08 3.07
N ARG A 387 -12.56 37.52 2.03
CA ARG A 387 -12.33 38.94 1.77
C ARG A 387 -13.59 39.68 1.29
N VAL A 388 -14.49 38.99 0.60
CA VAL A 388 -15.74 39.57 0.08
C VAL A 388 -16.83 39.61 1.15
N MET A 389 -16.78 38.69 2.12
CA MET A 389 -17.77 38.59 3.21
C MET A 389 -17.41 39.48 4.42
N GLN A 390 -16.87 40.66 4.14
CA GLN A 390 -16.57 41.67 5.16
C GLN A 390 -17.83 42.29 5.74
#